data_AF-A0A5C8L5B1-F1
#
_entry.id   AF-A0A5C8L5B1-F1
#
_cell.length_a   1.000
_cell.length_b   1.000
_cell.length_c   1.000
_cell.angle_alpha   90.00
_cell.angle_beta   90.00
_cell.angle_gamma   90.00
#
_symmetry.space_group_name_H-M   'P 1'
#
loop_
_entity.id
_entity.type
_entity.pdbx_description
1 polymer ?
#
loop_
_entity_poly.entity_id
_entity_poly.type
_entity_poly.pdbx_seq_one_letter_code
_entity_poly.pdbx_strand_id
1 'polypeptide(L)'
;MNRVTKINLSNLKKCNQVWADMPENEKGRLCLKCSNTIIDFRNMTDSEIAKTHLFSEQKVCGLYNKEQLAKPKQKEKNIKINYWNSFYFGLFSFLSFSSYSQEKTESVKTEQTEKKYDLLNKTEKAEVKKKSTVKNDSIYISGRLTDNNSEPLPYANVIIKGTHTGVTSDFDGVYRLNITKEIDSLKKITLIYSYIGFVTTEITVDYEHLLQNKENRRIDVEFKEGEIIEFVVYERAPFHKRVWNGIKNIFRKKKQ
;
A
#
# COMPACT_ATOMS: atom_id res chain seq x y z
N MET A 1 4.79 2.40 -6.50
CA MET A 1 5.38 2.16 -5.15
C MET A 1 5.81 3.50 -4.56
N ASN A 2 5.13 3.98 -3.52
CA ASN A 2 5.58 5.17 -2.78
C ASN A 2 6.84 4.81 -1.99
N ARG A 3 8.00 5.30 -2.45
CA ARG A 3 9.27 5.13 -1.75
C ARG A 3 9.25 6.09 -0.55
N VAL A 4 8.84 5.59 0.62
CA VAL A 4 8.93 6.38 1.85
C VAL A 4 10.41 6.53 2.18
N THR A 5 10.93 7.74 1.99
CA THR A 5 12.36 8.04 2.18
C THR A 5 12.68 8.56 3.57
N LYS A 6 11.70 9.17 4.26
CA LYS A 6 11.87 9.78 5.60
C LYS A 6 10.52 9.94 6.31
N ILE A 7 10.51 9.71 7.62
CA ILE A 7 9.35 9.94 8.51
C ILE A 7 9.56 11.17 9.40
N ASN A 8 8.46 11.76 9.89
CA ASN A 8 8.53 12.91 10.80
C ASN A 8 8.75 12.43 12.25
N LEU A 9 9.99 12.58 12.73
CA LEU A 9 10.42 12.18 14.08
C LEU A 9 10.36 13.33 15.12
N SER A 10 9.92 14.53 14.72
CA SER A 10 10.02 15.73 15.56
C SER A 10 9.11 15.74 16.80
N ASN A 11 8.08 14.90 16.83
CA ASN A 11 7.11 14.80 17.94
C ASN A 11 7.40 13.66 18.93
N LEU A 12 8.56 13.00 18.84
CA LEU A 12 8.91 11.92 19.77
C LEU A 12 9.13 12.45 21.20
N LYS A 13 8.53 11.77 22.19
CA LYS A 13 8.75 12.07 23.61
C LYS A 13 10.19 11.74 23.98
N LYS A 14 10.89 12.70 24.60
CA LYS A 14 12.27 12.50 25.09
C LYS A 14 12.26 11.56 26.30
N CYS A 15 13.22 10.63 26.34
CA CYS A 15 13.46 9.75 27.48
C CYS A 15 14.75 10.17 28.19
N ASN A 16 14.73 10.21 29.52
CA ASN A 16 15.87 10.65 30.35
C ASN A 16 16.68 9.49 30.93
N GLN A 17 16.62 8.30 30.35
CA GLN A 17 17.38 7.14 30.82
C GLN A 17 18.72 7.01 30.10
N VAL A 18 19.70 6.46 30.82
CA VAL A 18 21.03 6.20 30.30
C VAL A 18 21.01 4.87 29.54
N TRP A 19 21.40 4.92 28.26
CA TRP A 19 21.41 3.74 27.37
C TRP A 19 22.39 2.66 27.84
N ALA A 20 23.52 3.06 28.45
CA ALA A 20 24.58 2.16 28.88
C ALA A 20 24.11 1.15 29.95
N ASP A 21 23.18 1.56 30.81
CA ASP A 21 22.72 0.80 31.98
C ASP A 21 21.52 -0.12 31.68
N MET A 22 21.12 -0.22 30.41
CA MET A 22 19.96 -1.04 29.99
C MET A 22 20.40 -2.46 29.60
N PRO A 23 19.64 -3.51 30.01
CA PRO A 23 19.93 -4.88 29.62
C PRO A 23 19.67 -5.11 28.12
N GLU A 24 20.48 -5.98 27.51
CA GLU A 24 20.41 -6.30 26.08
C GLU A 24 19.27 -7.28 25.76
N ASN A 25 18.72 -7.15 24.56
CA ASN A 25 17.66 -8.00 24.01
C ASN A 25 17.93 -8.23 22.50
N GLU A 26 17.23 -9.18 21.89
CA GLU A 26 17.41 -9.62 20.49
C GLU A 26 17.42 -8.50 19.44
N LYS A 27 16.75 -7.38 19.71
CA LYS A 27 16.59 -6.24 18.77
C LYS A 27 17.21 -4.93 19.27
N GLY A 28 17.82 -4.91 20.45
CA GLY A 28 18.31 -3.67 21.07
C GLY A 28 18.46 -3.80 22.58
N ARG A 29 17.95 -2.83 23.33
CA ARG A 29 17.99 -2.83 24.80
C ARG A 29 16.62 -2.60 25.41
N LEU A 30 16.36 -3.16 26.59
CA LEU A 30 15.08 -3.01 27.27
C LEU A 30 15.08 -1.78 28.18
N CYS A 31 14.08 -0.91 28.00
CA CYS A 31 13.87 0.25 28.85
C CYS A 31 13.36 -0.16 30.24
N LEU A 32 14.10 0.15 31.30
CA LEU A 32 13.70 -0.19 32.68
C LEU A 32 12.46 0.59 33.19
N LYS A 33 12.03 1.66 32.50
CA LYS A 33 10.91 2.52 32.94
C LYS A 33 9.60 2.20 32.25
N CYS A 34 9.62 1.88 30.96
CA CYS A 34 8.41 1.59 30.20
C CYS A 34 8.39 0.17 29.61
N SER A 35 9.39 -0.66 29.90
CA SER A 35 9.53 -2.03 29.42
C SER A 35 9.49 -2.16 27.88
N ASN A 36 9.68 -1.06 27.15
CA ASN A 36 9.76 -1.07 25.70
C ASN A 36 11.19 -1.35 25.25
N THR A 37 11.34 -2.09 24.15
CA THR A 37 12.63 -2.25 23.49
C THR A 37 13.01 -0.96 22.78
N ILE A 38 14.20 -0.44 23.07
CA ILE A 38 14.79 0.72 22.41
C ILE A 38 15.83 0.20 21.40
N ILE A 39 15.72 0.64 20.16
CA ILE A 39 16.58 0.26 19.03
C ILE A 39 17.59 1.38 18.76
N ASP A 40 18.85 1.04 18.48
CA ASP A 40 19.86 2.03 18.10
C ASP A 40 19.77 2.35 16.60
N PHE A 41 19.33 3.57 16.25
CA PHE A 41 19.17 4.03 14.87
C PHE A 41 20.32 4.93 14.40
N ARG A 42 21.34 5.21 15.23
CA ARG A 42 22.39 6.19 14.89
C ARG A 42 23.15 5.85 13.61
N ASN A 43 23.25 4.56 13.27
CA ASN A 43 23.93 4.06 12.08
C ASN A 43 22.98 3.64 10.94
N MET A 44 21.67 3.90 11.08
CA MET A 44 20.67 3.55 10.07
C MET A 44 20.32 4.74 9.17
N THR A 45 19.95 4.45 7.93
CA THR A 45 19.47 5.45 6.97
C THR A 45 18.02 5.88 7.30
N ASP A 46 17.63 7.09 6.89
CA ASP A 46 16.25 7.59 7.09
C ASP A 46 15.18 6.64 6.50
N SER A 47 15.53 5.92 5.42
CA SER A 47 14.65 4.95 4.78
C SER A 47 14.54 3.65 5.59
N GLU A 48 15.62 3.17 6.19
CA GLU A 48 15.58 2.00 7.09
C GLU A 48 14.83 2.33 8.38
N ILE A 49 15.08 3.51 8.94
CA ILE A 49 14.33 4.03 10.11
C ILE A 49 12.84 4.08 9.77
N ALA A 50 12.46 4.67 8.63
CA ALA A 50 11.09 4.74 8.17
C ALA A 50 10.44 3.35 8.05
N LYS A 51 11.13 2.39 7.44
CA LYS A 51 10.64 1.01 7.32
C LYS A 51 10.42 0.38 8.69
N THR A 52 11.38 0.49 9.61
CA THR A 52 11.27 -0.08 10.95
C THR A 52 10.06 0.46 11.70
N HIS A 53 9.77 1.76 11.60
CA HIS A 53 8.60 2.38 12.20
C HIS A 53 7.26 2.04 11.50
N LEU A 54 7.29 1.78 10.19
CA LEU A 54 6.09 1.44 9.41
C LEU A 54 5.68 -0.03 9.58
N PHE A 55 6.65 -0.92 9.72
CA PHE A 55 6.43 -2.37 9.76
C PHE A 55 6.41 -2.95 11.18
N SER A 56 6.59 -2.11 12.20
CA SER A 56 6.44 -2.51 13.60
C SER A 56 4.98 -2.41 14.06
N GLU A 57 4.45 -3.46 14.66
CA GLU A 57 3.09 -3.49 15.23
C GLU A 57 2.94 -2.56 16.45
N GLN A 58 4.02 -2.36 17.20
CA GLN A 58 4.05 -1.51 18.39
C GLN A 58 4.87 -0.25 18.17
N LYS A 59 4.63 0.78 19.00
CA LYS A 59 5.39 2.03 18.96
C LYS A 59 6.88 1.78 19.21
N VAL A 60 7.67 1.89 18.15
CA VAL A 60 9.13 1.74 18.22
C VAL A 60 9.74 2.95 18.92
N CYS A 61 10.49 2.67 19.99
CA CYS A 61 11.36 3.65 20.63
C CYS A 61 12.79 3.44 20.12
N GLY A 62 13.55 4.51 20.01
CA GLY A 62 14.91 4.41 19.51
C GLY A 62 15.83 5.53 19.95
N LEU A 63 17.13 5.29 19.73
CA LEU A 63 18.20 6.25 19.92
C LEU A 63 18.55 6.86 18.56
N TYR A 64 18.43 8.18 18.44
CA TYR A 64 18.60 8.91 17.17
C TYR A 64 19.68 9.99 17.28
N ASN A 65 20.33 10.29 16.17
CA ASN A 65 21.18 11.47 16.01
C ASN A 65 20.33 12.74 15.87
N LYS A 66 20.89 13.90 16.25
CA LYS A 66 20.21 15.20 16.17
C LYS A 66 19.71 15.52 14.74
N GLU A 67 20.45 15.08 13.73
CA GLU A 67 20.13 15.28 12.31
C GLU A 67 18.95 14.42 11.84
N GLN A 68 18.80 13.21 12.39
CA GLN A 68 17.68 12.30 12.10
C GLN A 68 16.35 12.85 12.66
N LEU A 69 16.42 13.57 13.79
CA LEU A 69 15.28 14.24 14.42
C LEU A 69 14.84 15.52 13.68
N ALA A 70 15.69 16.07 12.80
CA ALA A 70 15.38 17.28 12.06
C ALA A 70 14.28 17.04 11.02
N LYS A 71 13.36 18.01 10.88
CA LYS A 71 12.28 17.94 9.89
C LYS A 71 12.86 17.75 8.47
N PRO A 72 12.24 16.92 7.62
CA PRO A 72 12.64 16.81 6.22
C PRO A 72 12.57 18.21 5.57
N LYS A 73 13.70 18.69 5.04
CA LYS A 73 13.72 19.91 4.24
C LYS A 73 12.96 19.62 2.95
N GLN A 74 11.72 20.11 2.83
CA GLN A 74 10.99 20.04 1.56
C GLN A 74 11.77 20.89 0.55
N LYS A 75 12.36 20.25 -0.47
CA LYS A 75 12.87 21.00 -1.62
C LYS A 75 11.66 21.51 -2.39
N GLU A 76 11.30 22.77 -2.18
CA GLU A 76 10.37 23.47 -3.05
C GLU A 76 10.97 23.49 -4.45
N LYS A 77 10.53 22.56 -5.30
CA LYS A 77 10.88 22.60 -6.71
C LYS A 77 10.10 23.76 -7.31
N ASN A 78 10.77 24.89 -7.53
CA ASN A 78 10.27 25.98 -8.34
C ASN A 78 10.18 25.51 -9.80
N ILE A 79 9.11 24.79 -10.13
CA ILE A 79 8.82 24.38 -11.51
C ILE A 79 8.20 25.59 -12.19
N LYS A 80 9.00 26.31 -13.00
CA LYS A 80 8.49 27.35 -13.90
C LYS A 80 7.80 26.65 -15.08
N ILE A 81 6.47 26.69 -15.12
CA ILE A 81 5.66 26.10 -16.19
C ILE A 81 5.64 27.08 -17.38
N ASN A 82 6.19 26.69 -18.52
CA ASN A 82 6.17 27.48 -19.75
C ASN A 82 4.99 27.05 -20.63
N TYR A 83 3.96 27.92 -20.73
CA TYR A 83 2.69 27.64 -21.42
C TYR A 83 2.79 27.52 -22.94
N TRP A 84 3.95 27.78 -23.55
CA TRP A 84 4.16 27.61 -25.00
C TRP A 84 4.22 26.14 -25.47
N ASN A 85 4.45 25.18 -24.57
CA ASN A 85 4.45 23.75 -24.93
C ASN A 85 3.04 23.14 -25.01
N SER A 86 1.98 23.85 -24.62
CA SER A 86 0.58 23.37 -24.74
C SER A 86 0.01 23.46 -26.15
N PHE A 87 0.63 24.21 -27.07
CA PHE A 87 0.15 24.32 -28.45
C PHE A 87 0.51 23.07 -29.30
N TYR A 88 1.67 22.45 -29.04
CA TYR A 88 2.13 21.28 -29.79
C TYR A 88 1.50 19.96 -29.36
N PHE A 89 0.99 19.86 -28.12
CA PHE A 89 0.26 18.66 -27.65
C PHE A 89 -1.14 18.52 -28.27
N GLY A 90 -1.79 19.62 -28.63
CA GLY A 90 -3.09 19.59 -29.32
C GLY A 90 -2.97 19.16 -30.78
N LEU A 91 -1.88 19.53 -31.46
CA LEU A 91 -1.69 19.24 -32.88
C LEU A 91 -1.26 17.79 -33.17
N PHE A 92 -0.55 17.14 -32.22
CA PHE A 92 -0.07 15.76 -32.42
C PHE A 92 -1.16 14.69 -32.21
N SER A 93 -2.25 15.01 -31.50
CA SER A 93 -3.35 14.07 -31.26
C SER A 93 -4.27 13.87 -32.48
N PHE A 94 -4.18 14.73 -33.50
CA PHE A 94 -5.07 14.66 -34.66
C PHE A 94 -4.48 13.85 -35.84
N LEU A 95 -3.16 13.61 -35.86
CA LEU A 95 -2.46 12.91 -36.96
C LEU A 95 -2.41 11.38 -36.81
N SER A 96 -2.85 10.81 -35.69
CA SER A 96 -2.82 9.36 -35.47
C SER A 96 -4.10 8.61 -35.87
N PHE A 97 -5.10 9.27 -36.45
CA PHE A 97 -6.38 8.61 -36.79
C PHE A 97 -6.47 8.06 -38.25
N SER A 98 -5.49 8.30 -39.13
CA SER A 98 -5.54 7.79 -40.50
C SER A 98 -4.40 6.82 -40.81
N SER A 99 -4.43 5.64 -40.19
CA SER A 99 -3.81 4.42 -40.72
C SER A 99 -4.45 3.20 -40.06
N TYR A 100 -5.73 2.96 -40.36
CA TYR A 100 -6.38 1.67 -40.14
C TYR A 100 -6.86 1.14 -41.50
N SER A 101 -6.46 -0.10 -41.80
CA SER A 101 -6.86 -0.99 -42.91
C SER A 101 -5.95 -1.00 -44.15
N GLN A 102 -5.09 -2.02 -44.30
CA GLN A 102 -5.46 -3.32 -44.89
C GLN A 102 -4.29 -4.31 -44.81
N GLU A 103 -4.61 -5.55 -44.46
CA GLU A 103 -3.71 -6.71 -44.50
C GLU A 103 -3.30 -7.05 -45.95
N LYS A 104 -2.01 -7.35 -46.13
CA LYS A 104 -1.58 -8.46 -46.99
C LYS A 104 -0.67 -9.35 -46.17
N THR A 105 -1.14 -10.56 -45.92
CA THR A 105 -0.39 -11.64 -45.28
C THR A 105 0.65 -12.14 -46.27
N GLU A 106 1.89 -11.69 -46.14
CA GLU A 106 3.05 -12.40 -46.65
C GLU A 106 3.71 -13.15 -45.49
N SER A 107 3.81 -14.46 -45.66
CA SER A 107 4.31 -15.41 -44.68
C SER A 107 5.78 -15.13 -44.36
N VAL A 108 6.05 -14.56 -43.19
CA VAL A 108 7.40 -14.53 -42.64
C VAL A 108 7.68 -15.90 -42.02
N LYS A 109 8.60 -16.64 -42.63
CA LYS A 109 9.25 -17.81 -42.01
C LYS A 109 9.94 -17.33 -40.74
N THR A 110 9.43 -17.71 -39.58
CA THR A 110 10.18 -17.63 -38.33
C THR A 110 11.15 -18.82 -38.27
N GLU A 111 12.42 -18.56 -38.53
CA GLU A 111 13.50 -19.40 -38.02
C GLU A 111 13.55 -19.24 -36.50
N GLN A 112 13.27 -20.33 -35.79
CA GLN A 112 13.51 -20.44 -34.37
C GLN A 112 15.02 -20.49 -34.16
N THR A 113 15.60 -19.42 -33.64
CA THR A 113 16.93 -19.49 -33.03
C THR A 113 16.76 -20.17 -31.68
N GLU A 114 17.06 -21.47 -31.64
CA GLU A 114 17.20 -22.23 -30.41
C GLU A 114 18.28 -21.58 -29.54
N LYS A 115 17.87 -20.84 -28.51
CA LYS A 115 18.73 -20.66 -27.34
C LYS A 115 18.72 -21.97 -26.56
N LYS A 116 19.67 -22.83 -26.96
CA LYS A 116 20.17 -23.99 -26.23
C LYS A 116 20.56 -23.57 -24.81
N TYR A 117 19.66 -23.80 -23.86
CA TYR A 117 20.06 -23.90 -22.46
C TYR A 117 20.61 -25.31 -22.27
N ASP A 118 21.93 -25.41 -22.25
CA ASP A 118 22.65 -26.64 -21.95
C ASP A 118 22.36 -27.07 -20.51
N LEU A 119 21.47 -28.06 -20.39
CA LEU A 119 21.33 -28.93 -19.23
C LEU A 119 22.55 -29.86 -19.19
N LEU A 120 23.57 -29.50 -18.40
CA LEU A 120 24.56 -30.48 -17.96
C LEU A 120 24.06 -31.14 -16.67
N ASN A 121 23.63 -32.39 -16.81
CA ASN A 121 23.42 -33.33 -15.72
C ASN A 121 24.70 -33.48 -14.91
N LYS A 122 24.66 -33.11 -13.63
CA LYS A 122 25.55 -33.73 -12.64
C LYS A 122 24.71 -34.56 -11.68
N THR A 123 24.70 -35.86 -11.97
CA THR A 123 24.26 -36.91 -11.09
C THR A 123 25.12 -36.93 -9.83
N GLU A 124 24.53 -36.64 -8.69
CA GLU A 124 25.01 -37.16 -7.41
C GLU A 124 23.80 -37.74 -6.67
N LYS A 125 23.66 -39.06 -6.79
CA LYS A 125 22.92 -39.87 -5.83
C LYS A 125 23.70 -39.82 -4.51
N ALA A 126 23.08 -39.27 -3.48
CA ALA A 126 23.44 -39.57 -2.10
C ALA A 126 22.16 -39.59 -1.26
N GLU A 127 21.85 -40.77 -0.72
CA GLU A 127 20.79 -41.01 0.23
C GLU A 127 21.08 -40.27 1.54
N VAL A 128 20.22 -39.33 1.95
CA VAL A 128 20.21 -38.82 3.33
C VAL A 128 18.78 -38.75 3.87
N LYS A 129 18.54 -39.74 4.73
CA LYS A 129 17.56 -39.90 5.81
C LYS A 129 16.63 -38.71 6.14
N LYS A 130 15.34 -39.07 6.21
CA LYS A 130 14.24 -38.34 6.87
C LYS A 130 14.68 -37.60 8.13
N LYS A 131 14.44 -36.28 8.16
CA LYS A 131 14.13 -35.54 9.38
C LYS A 131 12.98 -34.58 9.09
N SER A 132 11.77 -35.09 9.29
CA SER A 132 10.54 -34.32 9.35
C SER A 132 10.69 -33.23 10.42
N THR A 133 10.84 -31.99 9.96
CA THR A 133 10.67 -30.79 10.77
C THR A 133 9.32 -30.20 10.37
N VAL A 134 8.55 -29.79 11.38
CA VAL A 134 7.13 -29.41 11.33
C VAL A 134 6.84 -28.49 10.14
N LYS A 135 6.02 -28.96 9.19
CA LYS A 135 5.45 -28.14 8.13
C LYS A 135 4.46 -27.18 8.76
N ASN A 136 4.81 -25.89 8.83
CA ASN A 136 3.81 -24.83 8.87
C ASN A 136 3.15 -24.80 7.48
N ASP A 137 2.06 -25.54 7.31
CA ASP A 137 1.28 -25.50 6.08
C ASP A 137 0.71 -24.09 5.92
N SER A 138 1.24 -23.36 4.94
CA SER A 138 0.78 -22.00 4.66
C SER A 138 -0.66 -22.02 4.15
N ILE A 139 -1.55 -21.29 4.81
CA ILE A 139 -2.98 -21.20 4.47
C ILE A 139 -3.20 -19.92 3.66
N TYR A 140 -3.92 -20.07 2.54
CA TYR A 140 -4.23 -18.97 1.64
C TYR A 140 -5.73 -18.85 1.44
N ILE A 141 -6.22 -17.61 1.36
CA ILE A 141 -7.51 -17.25 0.79
C ILE A 141 -7.27 -16.74 -0.63
N SER A 142 -8.12 -17.13 -1.55
CA SER A 142 -8.04 -16.75 -2.96
C SER A 142 -9.42 -16.36 -3.48
N GLY A 143 -9.46 -15.67 -4.61
CA GLY A 143 -10.73 -15.38 -5.27
C GLY A 143 -10.52 -14.41 -6.42
N ARG A 144 -11.64 -13.99 -7.00
CA ARG A 144 -11.73 -13.03 -8.09
C ARG A 144 -12.57 -11.84 -7.69
N LEU A 145 -12.11 -10.65 -8.07
CA LEU A 145 -12.75 -9.38 -7.81
C LEU A 145 -13.30 -8.82 -9.14
N THR A 146 -14.59 -8.53 -9.16
CA THR A 146 -15.29 -8.02 -10.34
C THR A 146 -16.16 -6.81 -10.02
N ASP A 147 -16.55 -6.06 -11.04
CA ASP A 147 -17.61 -5.06 -10.96
C ASP A 147 -19.00 -5.65 -11.27
N ASN A 148 -20.03 -4.80 -11.27
CA ASN A 148 -21.41 -5.15 -11.62
C ASN A 148 -21.58 -5.65 -13.08
N ASN A 149 -20.62 -5.37 -13.96
CA ASN A 149 -20.61 -5.85 -15.35
C ASN A 149 -19.81 -7.16 -15.51
N SER A 150 -19.39 -7.77 -14.38
CA SER A 150 -18.50 -8.95 -14.35
C SER A 150 -17.09 -8.71 -14.91
N GLU A 151 -16.69 -7.46 -15.09
CA GLU A 151 -15.35 -7.09 -15.51
C GLU A 151 -14.35 -7.26 -14.36
N PRO A 152 -13.14 -7.80 -14.62
CA PRO A 152 -12.13 -7.97 -13.59
C PRO A 152 -11.64 -6.61 -13.08
N LEU A 153 -11.41 -6.53 -11.76
CA LEU A 153 -10.87 -5.33 -11.12
C LEU A 153 -9.38 -5.51 -10.79
N PRO A 154 -8.46 -5.01 -11.64
CA PRO A 154 -7.04 -5.08 -11.37
C PRO A 154 -6.62 -4.10 -10.27
N TYR A 155 -5.64 -4.50 -9.47
CA TYR A 155 -5.07 -3.67 -8.38
C TYR A 155 -6.07 -3.30 -7.25
N ALA A 156 -7.18 -4.02 -7.12
CA ALA A 156 -8.08 -3.90 -5.97
C ALA A 156 -7.42 -4.46 -4.71
N ASN A 157 -7.66 -3.80 -3.57
CA ASN A 157 -7.02 -4.13 -2.30
C ASN A 157 -7.87 -5.12 -1.51
N VAL A 158 -7.23 -6.17 -0.98
CA VAL A 158 -7.80 -7.14 -0.04
C VAL A 158 -6.97 -7.11 1.23
N ILE A 159 -7.54 -6.65 2.35
CA ILE A 159 -6.82 -6.43 3.61
C ILE A 159 -7.55 -7.11 4.75
N ILE A 160 -6.82 -7.73 5.68
CA ILE A 160 -7.41 -8.25 6.93
C ILE A 160 -7.61 -7.08 7.90
N LYS A 161 -8.84 -6.89 8.36
CA LYS A 161 -9.23 -5.80 9.27
C LYS A 161 -8.39 -5.84 10.55
N GLY A 162 -7.80 -4.69 10.88
CA GLY A 162 -6.96 -4.55 12.07
C GLY A 162 -5.52 -5.04 11.91
N THR A 163 -5.13 -5.54 10.73
CA THR A 163 -3.74 -5.90 10.44
C THR A 163 -3.22 -5.15 9.21
N HIS A 164 -1.92 -5.26 8.95
CA HIS A 164 -1.29 -4.76 7.73
C HIS A 164 -1.13 -5.85 6.66
N THR A 165 -1.72 -7.03 6.90
CA THR A 165 -1.65 -8.16 5.99
C THR A 165 -2.73 -8.01 4.94
N GLY A 166 -2.29 -7.83 3.70
CA GLY A 166 -3.16 -7.66 2.55
C GLY A 166 -2.41 -7.89 1.25
N VAL A 167 -3.17 -8.01 0.17
CA VAL A 167 -2.66 -8.20 -1.19
C VAL A 167 -3.48 -7.33 -2.15
N THR A 168 -2.92 -7.11 -3.33
CA THR A 168 -3.64 -6.49 -4.46
C THR A 168 -3.97 -7.55 -5.50
N SER A 169 -5.12 -7.44 -6.17
CA SER A 169 -5.45 -8.31 -7.30
C SER A 169 -4.53 -8.07 -8.51
N ASP A 170 -4.37 -9.10 -9.33
CA ASP A 170 -3.66 -9.07 -10.60
C ASP A 170 -4.52 -8.52 -11.76
N PHE A 171 -4.02 -8.61 -13.00
CA PHE A 171 -4.72 -8.12 -14.19
C PHE A 171 -6.06 -8.80 -14.46
N ASP A 172 -6.23 -10.04 -14.03
CA ASP A 172 -7.45 -10.83 -14.21
C ASP A 172 -8.44 -10.68 -13.03
N GLY A 173 -8.12 -9.76 -12.10
CA GLY A 173 -8.88 -9.53 -10.87
C GLY A 173 -8.68 -10.63 -9.83
N VAL A 174 -7.71 -11.53 -10.01
CA VAL A 174 -7.47 -12.66 -9.11
C VAL A 174 -6.54 -12.24 -7.98
N TYR A 175 -6.80 -12.73 -6.77
CA TYR A 175 -5.96 -12.47 -5.60
C TYR A 175 -5.64 -13.76 -4.84
N ARG A 176 -4.52 -13.73 -4.11
CA ARG A 176 -4.11 -14.81 -3.21
C ARG A 176 -3.46 -14.23 -1.96
N LEU A 177 -4.18 -14.27 -0.84
CA LEU A 177 -3.79 -13.72 0.45
C LEU A 177 -3.31 -14.84 1.38
N ASN A 178 -2.10 -14.69 1.93
CA ASN A 178 -1.60 -15.60 2.96
C ASN A 178 -2.13 -15.17 4.34
N ILE A 179 -2.77 -16.08 5.07
CA ILE A 179 -3.36 -15.82 6.39
C ILE A 179 -2.68 -16.61 7.52
N THR A 180 -1.56 -17.28 7.23
CA THR A 180 -0.92 -18.24 8.14
C THR A 180 -0.54 -17.62 9.48
N LYS A 181 -0.17 -16.33 9.52
CA LYS A 181 0.30 -15.67 10.74
C LYS A 181 -0.85 -15.12 11.59
N GLU A 182 -1.96 -14.80 10.93
CA GLU A 182 -3.11 -14.14 11.53
C GLU A 182 -4.06 -15.13 12.19
N ILE A 183 -4.00 -16.39 11.76
CA ILE A 183 -4.74 -17.53 12.31
C ILE A 183 -4.52 -17.71 13.80
N ASP A 184 -3.26 -17.60 14.26
CA ASP A 184 -2.92 -17.85 15.67
C ASP A 184 -3.48 -16.75 16.59
N SER A 185 -3.78 -15.57 16.03
CA SER A 185 -4.20 -14.38 16.78
C SER A 185 -5.72 -14.13 16.71
N LEU A 186 -6.41 -14.60 15.67
CA LEU A 186 -7.79 -14.23 15.37
C LEU A 186 -8.68 -15.47 15.13
N LYS A 187 -9.66 -15.71 16.02
CA LYS A 187 -10.70 -16.75 15.82
C LYS A 187 -11.64 -16.44 14.64
N LYS A 188 -11.80 -15.16 14.30
CA LYS A 188 -12.60 -14.66 13.18
C LYS A 188 -11.77 -13.67 12.37
N ILE A 189 -11.81 -13.80 11.05
CA ILE A 189 -11.05 -12.96 10.13
C ILE A 189 -12.05 -12.11 9.34
N THR A 190 -11.96 -10.79 9.45
CA THR A 190 -12.73 -9.87 8.60
C THR A 190 -11.84 -9.37 7.48
N LEU A 191 -12.24 -9.60 6.23
CA LEU A 191 -11.58 -9.13 5.03
C LEU A 191 -12.27 -7.85 4.53
N ILE A 192 -11.46 -6.85 4.22
CA ILE A 192 -11.88 -5.57 3.65
C ILE A 192 -11.42 -5.53 2.20
N TYR A 193 -12.39 -5.39 1.31
CA TYR A 193 -12.20 -5.25 -0.13
C TYR A 193 -12.41 -3.79 -0.51
N SER A 194 -11.42 -3.15 -1.13
CA SER A 194 -11.51 -1.75 -1.53
C SER A 194 -10.90 -1.48 -2.90
N TYR A 195 -11.59 -0.69 -3.70
CA TYR A 195 -11.14 -0.25 -5.03
C TYR A 195 -11.65 1.17 -5.30
N ILE A 196 -10.90 1.94 -6.07
CA ILE A 196 -11.19 3.36 -6.28
C ILE A 196 -12.49 3.52 -7.07
N GLY A 197 -13.41 4.36 -6.59
CA GLY A 197 -14.72 4.57 -7.22
C GLY A 197 -15.81 3.56 -6.84
N PHE A 198 -15.49 2.57 -5.99
CA PHE A 198 -16.45 1.56 -5.54
C PHE A 198 -16.69 1.63 -4.04
N VAL A 199 -17.83 1.10 -3.61
CA VAL A 199 -18.15 0.93 -2.18
C VAL A 199 -17.25 -0.15 -1.59
N THR A 200 -16.68 0.12 -0.42
CA THR A 200 -15.87 -0.86 0.30
C THR A 200 -16.74 -1.98 0.87
N THR A 201 -16.37 -3.23 0.63
CA THR A 201 -17.09 -4.41 1.11
C THR A 201 -16.31 -5.07 2.24
N GLU A 202 -17.00 -5.45 3.33
CA GLU A 202 -16.40 -6.21 4.42
C GLU A 202 -17.05 -7.60 4.51
N ILE A 203 -16.23 -8.66 4.56
CA ILE A 203 -16.70 -10.05 4.70
C ILE A 203 -16.02 -10.65 5.93
N THR A 204 -16.80 -11.17 6.88
CA THR A 204 -16.27 -11.87 8.04
C THR A 204 -16.38 -13.37 7.85
N VAL A 205 -15.28 -14.08 8.07
CA VAL A 205 -15.19 -15.53 7.91
C VAL A 205 -14.65 -16.15 9.19
N ASP A 206 -15.29 -17.23 9.62
CA ASP A 206 -14.84 -18.02 10.76
C ASP A 206 -13.67 -18.93 10.37
N TYR A 207 -12.64 -18.97 11.21
CA TYR A 207 -11.42 -19.73 10.93
C TYR A 207 -11.68 -21.23 10.75
N GLU A 208 -12.54 -21.81 11.60
CA GLU A 208 -12.88 -23.25 11.52
C GLU A 208 -13.44 -23.62 10.15
N HIS A 209 -14.23 -22.73 9.54
CA HIS A 209 -14.82 -22.93 8.22
C HIS A 209 -13.74 -22.94 7.11
N LEU A 210 -12.68 -22.13 7.26
CA LEU A 210 -11.56 -22.08 6.31
C LEU A 210 -10.65 -23.31 6.38
N LEU A 211 -10.60 -24.00 7.52
CA LEU A 211 -9.80 -25.21 7.71
C LEU A 211 -10.48 -26.48 7.20
N GLN A 212 -11.81 -26.56 7.32
CA GLN A 212 -12.56 -27.79 7.02
C GLN A 212 -12.47 -28.19 5.54
N ASN A 213 -12.50 -27.23 4.62
CA ASN A 213 -12.42 -27.51 3.19
C ASN A 213 -11.54 -26.47 2.47
N LYS A 214 -10.70 -26.94 1.54
CA LYS A 214 -9.87 -26.08 0.68
C LYS A 214 -10.71 -25.17 -0.21
N GLU A 215 -11.92 -25.59 -0.60
CA GLU A 215 -12.83 -24.79 -1.43
C GLU A 215 -13.41 -23.58 -0.67
N ASN A 216 -13.59 -23.68 0.64
CA ASN A 216 -14.07 -22.57 1.49
C ASN A 216 -13.11 -21.38 1.53
N ARG A 217 -11.91 -21.55 0.98
CA ARG A 217 -10.88 -20.51 0.87
C ARG A 217 -10.97 -19.75 -0.45
N ARG A 218 -11.95 -20.06 -1.30
CA ARG A 218 -12.28 -19.28 -2.49
C ARG A 218 -13.42 -18.30 -2.17
N ILE A 219 -13.14 -17.01 -2.21
CA ILE A 219 -14.10 -15.93 -1.93
C ILE A 219 -14.05 -14.94 -3.09
N ASP A 220 -15.01 -15.09 -4.00
CA ASP A 220 -15.21 -14.17 -5.12
C ASP A 220 -16.09 -13.00 -4.66
N VAL A 221 -15.78 -11.77 -5.08
CA VAL A 221 -16.46 -10.55 -4.61
C VAL A 221 -16.79 -9.64 -5.78
N GLU A 222 -18.05 -9.23 -5.85
CA GLU A 222 -18.57 -8.25 -6.79
C GLU A 222 -18.69 -6.88 -6.10
N PHE A 223 -18.07 -5.86 -6.70
CA PHE A 223 -18.08 -4.49 -6.19
C PHE A 223 -19.25 -3.69 -6.74
N LYS A 224 -19.90 -2.96 -5.85
CA LYS A 224 -20.95 -1.99 -6.21
C LYS A 224 -20.34 -0.62 -6.43
N GLU A 225 -20.73 0.06 -7.50
CA GLU A 225 -20.34 1.44 -7.78
C GLU A 225 -20.73 2.35 -6.60
N GLY A 226 -19.81 3.20 -6.19
CA GLY A 226 -20.06 4.18 -5.13
C GLY A 226 -20.63 5.46 -5.71
N GLU A 227 -21.74 5.95 -5.15
CA GLU A 227 -22.19 7.31 -5.44
C GLU A 227 -21.11 8.30 -4.96
N ILE A 228 -20.59 9.10 -5.89
CA ILE A 228 -19.64 10.16 -5.57
C ILE A 228 -20.42 11.23 -4.82
N ILE A 229 -20.37 11.20 -3.48
CA ILE A 229 -20.93 12.29 -2.69
C ILE A 229 -19.99 13.48 -2.88
N GLU A 230 -20.36 14.43 -3.73
CA GLU A 230 -19.60 15.65 -3.94
C GLU A 230 -19.65 16.50 -2.65
N PHE A 231 -18.68 16.31 -1.78
CA PHE A 231 -18.53 17.15 -0.59
C PHE A 231 -17.97 18.51 -1.01
N VAL A 232 -18.85 19.49 -1.22
CA VAL A 232 -18.42 20.89 -1.35
C VAL A 232 -17.95 21.38 0.01
N VAL A 233 -16.62 21.41 0.20
CA VAL A 233 -16.01 22.04 1.38
C VAL A 233 -15.99 23.55 1.15
N TYR A 234 -16.93 24.26 1.75
CA TYR A 234 -16.84 25.73 1.83
C TYR A 234 -15.93 26.12 2.99
N GLU A 235 -14.78 26.72 2.67
CA GLU A 235 -14.00 27.42 3.68
C GLU A 235 -14.83 28.58 4.25
N ARG A 236 -14.97 28.62 5.58
CA ARG A 236 -15.65 29.74 6.24
C ARG A 236 -14.88 31.02 5.97
N ALA A 237 -15.55 32.01 5.37
CA ALA A 237 -14.94 33.31 5.12
C ALA A 237 -14.29 33.89 6.41
N PRO A 238 -13.10 34.51 6.30
CA PRO A 238 -12.38 35.04 7.44
C PRO A 238 -13.22 36.10 8.18
N PHE A 239 -13.00 36.22 9.49
CA PHE A 239 -13.83 37.03 10.39
C PHE A 239 -14.05 38.46 9.88
N HIS A 240 -12.99 39.11 9.38
CA HIS A 240 -13.07 40.47 8.84
C HIS A 240 -14.02 40.59 7.63
N LYS A 241 -14.05 39.60 6.72
CA LYS A 241 -15.00 39.59 5.58
C LYS A 241 -16.44 39.37 6.04
N ARG A 242 -16.66 38.57 7.10
CA ARG A 242 -17.99 38.36 7.67
C ARG A 242 -18.52 39.62 8.35
N VAL A 243 -17.68 40.29 9.13
CA VAL A 243 -18.00 41.58 9.75
C VAL A 243 -18.26 42.64 8.68
N TRP A 244 -17.39 42.76 7.68
CA TRP A 244 -17.56 43.70 6.57
C TRP A 244 -18.85 43.44 5.78
N ASN A 245 -19.15 42.19 5.45
CA ASN A 245 -20.40 41.86 4.74
C ASN A 245 -21.64 42.11 5.60
N GLY A 246 -21.56 41.89 6.91
CA GLY A 246 -22.62 42.26 7.86
C GLY A 246 -22.89 43.75 7.86
N ILE A 247 -21.84 44.56 7.99
CA ILE A 247 -21.93 46.03 7.95
C ILE A 247 -22.41 46.50 6.58
N LYS A 248 -21.86 45.97 5.49
CA LYS A 248 -22.25 46.31 4.11
C LYS A 248 -23.72 45.99 3.83
N ASN A 249 -24.25 44.90 4.39
CA ASN A 249 -25.66 44.54 4.25
C ASN A 249 -26.60 45.51 4.98
N ILE A 250 -26.17 46.14 6.07
CA ILE A 250 -26.94 47.19 6.76
C ILE A 250 -27.10 48.42 5.87
N PHE A 251 -26.08 48.78 5.10
CA PHE A 251 -26.10 49.94 4.20
C PHE A 251 -26.62 49.64 2.78
N ARG A 252 -26.92 48.37 2.48
CA ARG A 252 -27.53 47.99 1.20
C ARG A 252 -29.02 48.31 1.27
N LYS A 253 -29.39 49.58 1.07
CA LYS A 253 -30.78 50.01 0.86
C LYS A 253 -31.45 49.03 -0.11
N LYS A 254 -32.56 48.41 0.31
CA LYS A 254 -33.50 47.77 -0.62
C LYS A 254 -33.95 48.87 -1.59
N LYS A 255 -33.47 48.84 -2.83
CA LYS A 255 -34.24 49.42 -3.93
C LYS A 255 -35.50 48.57 -4.02
N GLN A 256 -36.64 49.15 -3.61
CA GLN A 256 -37.95 48.73 -4.08
C GLN A 256 -38.05 49.07 -5.57
#